data_AF-A0A2S7IFD5-F1
#
_entry.id   AF-A0A2S7IFD5-F1
#
_cell.length_a   1.000
_cell.length_b   1.000
_cell.length_c   1.000
_cell.angle_alpha   90.00
_cell.angle_beta   90.00
_cell.angle_gamma   90.00
#
_symmetry.space_group_name_H-M   'P 1'
#
loop_
_entity.id
_entity.type
_entity.pdbx_description
1 polymer ?
#
loop_
_entity_poly.entity_id
_entity_poly.type
_entity_poly.pdbx_seq_one_letter_code
_entity_poly.pdbx_strand_id
1 'polypeptide(L)'
;MKRVASVLVVSTLLVTSCEFKRLDTAKMQQEIQNQKIKHVTSAQVSTLATEQGDAIGRVIDRQPIRALSTKALVDSLAQAYGARIEFVPVAQWNQPRFDAKTKEVFAAYRYNAEKQLPQENNIQKIGDGSEWLYTIPVVMTPELTTAINRKQLPTLQPQKEKELLGLWAVHLSRKEIVRRIDPKTLEKGKL
;
A
#
# COMPACT_ATOMS: atom_id res chain seq x y z
N MET A 1 3.19 78.87 -8.86
CA MET A 1 2.36 77.87 -8.15
C MET A 1 2.54 76.50 -8.80
N LYS A 2 2.99 75.53 -7.99
CA LYS A 2 2.64 74.08 -8.00
C LYS A 2 2.71 73.30 -9.33
N ARG A 3 3.85 72.64 -9.61
CA ARG A 3 3.92 71.37 -10.38
C ARG A 3 5.15 70.53 -9.99
N VAL A 4 5.28 70.15 -8.73
CA VAL A 4 6.24 69.14 -8.27
C VAL A 4 5.59 68.32 -7.15
N ALA A 5 4.62 67.47 -7.48
CA ALA A 5 3.94 66.68 -6.45
C ALA A 5 3.32 65.36 -6.95
N SER A 6 3.72 64.82 -8.11
CA SER A 6 3.08 63.60 -8.66
C SER A 6 4.02 62.42 -8.89
N VAL A 7 5.30 62.50 -8.53
CA VAL A 7 6.24 61.37 -8.70
C VAL A 7 6.44 60.57 -7.40
N LEU A 8 6.04 61.09 -6.23
CA LEU A 8 6.34 60.46 -4.94
C LEU A 8 5.33 59.38 -4.48
N VAL A 9 4.19 59.21 -5.15
CA VAL A 9 3.12 58.30 -4.67
C VAL A 9 3.20 56.89 -5.27
N VAL A 10 3.95 56.70 -6.36
CA VAL A 10 4.08 55.37 -7.00
C VAL A 10 5.18 54.51 -6.36
N SER A 11 6.13 55.11 -5.65
CA SER A 11 7.26 54.38 -5.04
C SER A 11 6.92 53.69 -3.71
N THR A 12 5.78 54.00 -3.09
CA THR A 12 5.42 53.50 -1.74
C THR A 12 4.55 52.23 -1.77
N LEU A 13 4.11 51.78 -2.95
CA LEU A 13 3.23 50.62 -3.12
C LEU A 13 3.96 49.29 -3.43
N LEU A 14 5.30 49.31 -3.51
CA LEU A 14 6.11 48.12 -3.88
C LEU A 14 6.75 47.40 -2.68
N VAL A 15 6.45 47.77 -1.44
CA VAL A 15 7.14 47.23 -0.25
C VAL A 15 6.34 46.19 0.55
N THR A 16 5.17 45.77 0.06
CA THR A 16 4.30 44.82 0.81
C THR A 16 4.34 43.37 0.33
N SER A 17 5.21 42.98 -0.61
CA SER A 17 5.22 41.61 -1.18
C SER A 17 6.31 40.69 -0.63
N CYS A 18 6.70 40.83 0.65
CA CYS A 18 7.60 39.86 1.30
C CYS A 18 6.86 39.16 2.44
N GLU A 19 5.89 38.32 2.07
CA GLU A 19 5.33 37.33 2.97
C GLU A 19 6.40 36.24 3.15
N PHE A 20 7.27 36.39 4.16
CA PHE A 20 8.24 35.36 4.54
C PHE A 20 7.47 34.13 5.04
N LYS A 21 7.01 33.28 4.12
CA LYS A 21 6.59 31.93 4.45
C LYS A 21 7.79 31.23 5.08
N ARG A 22 7.72 30.96 6.38
CA ARG A 22 8.69 30.12 7.08
C ARG A 22 8.83 28.83 6.30
N LEU A 23 10.00 28.65 5.69
CA LEU A 23 10.34 27.43 4.96
C LEU A 23 10.33 26.27 5.95
N ASP A 24 9.48 25.29 5.66
CA ASP A 24 9.42 24.04 6.40
C ASP A 24 10.63 23.20 6.00
N THR A 25 11.74 23.41 6.73
CA THR A 25 13.03 22.76 6.48
C THR A 25 12.93 21.23 6.55
N ALA A 26 11.98 20.69 7.33
CA ALA A 26 11.75 19.26 7.42
C ALA A 26 11.19 18.69 6.11
N LYS A 27 10.19 19.36 5.52
CA LYS A 27 9.64 18.95 4.20
C LYS A 27 10.68 19.06 3.10
N MET A 28 11.45 20.15 3.08
CA MET A 28 12.53 20.30 2.10
C MET A 28 13.61 19.22 2.25
N GLN A 29 14.01 18.90 3.49
CA GLN A 29 14.97 17.84 3.73
C GLN A 29 14.43 16.48 3.28
N GLN A 30 13.14 16.21 3.50
CA GLN A 30 12.48 15.01 3.00
C GLN A 30 12.45 14.95 1.47
N GLU A 31 12.15 16.06 0.79
CA GLU A 31 12.19 16.14 -0.67
C GLU A 31 13.59 15.90 -1.23
N ILE A 32 14.62 16.49 -0.62
CA ILE A 32 16.03 16.27 -1.02
C ILE A 32 16.40 14.79 -0.89
N GLN A 33 16.03 14.13 0.21
CA GLN A 33 16.30 12.69 0.38
C GLN A 33 15.52 11.84 -0.62
N ASN A 34 14.30 12.23 -0.97
CA ASN A 34 13.49 11.55 -1.98
C ASN A 34 14.05 11.69 -3.41
N GLN A 35 14.79 12.77 -3.70
CA GLN A 35 15.40 13.04 -5.00
C GLN A 35 16.78 12.39 -5.18
N LYS A 36 17.38 11.83 -4.13
CA LYS A 36 18.65 11.11 -4.25
C LYS A 36 18.51 9.86 -5.11
N ILE A 37 19.46 9.66 -6.01
CA ILE A 37 19.57 8.43 -6.80
C ILE A 37 19.88 7.26 -5.85
N LYS A 38 19.03 6.23 -5.88
CA LYS A 38 19.20 5.01 -5.08
C LYS A 38 19.41 3.83 -6.03
N HIS A 39 20.57 3.20 -5.95
CA HIS A 39 20.82 1.94 -6.64
C HIS A 39 20.27 0.79 -5.80
N VAL A 40 19.27 0.09 -6.33
CA VAL A 40 18.67 -1.08 -5.68
C VAL A 40 18.56 -2.24 -6.66
N THR A 41 18.87 -3.44 -6.17
CA THR A 41 18.68 -4.68 -6.95
C THR A 41 17.23 -5.12 -6.88
N SER A 42 16.80 -5.98 -7.82
CA SER A 42 15.46 -6.56 -7.77
C SER A 42 15.24 -7.42 -6.53
N ALA A 43 16.30 -8.09 -6.04
CA ALA A 43 16.24 -8.90 -4.83
C ALA A 43 15.97 -8.03 -3.59
N GLN A 44 16.68 -6.90 -3.45
CA GLN A 44 16.47 -5.96 -2.35
C GLN A 44 15.05 -5.39 -2.34
N VAL A 45 14.54 -5.00 -3.51
CA VAL A 45 13.15 -4.53 -3.63
C VAL A 45 12.17 -5.64 -3.24
N SER A 46 12.44 -6.89 -3.63
CA SER A 46 11.60 -8.03 -3.28
C SER A 46 11.60 -8.28 -1.77
N THR A 47 12.76 -8.28 -1.11
CA THR A 47 12.86 -8.44 0.35
C THR A 47 12.06 -7.36 1.07
N LEU A 48 12.25 -6.09 0.68
CA LEU A 48 11.52 -4.97 1.27
C LEU A 48 10.01 -5.06 1.02
N ALA A 49 9.59 -5.52 -0.16
CA ALA A 49 8.18 -5.74 -0.47
C ALA A 49 7.59 -6.84 0.43
N THR A 50 8.32 -7.94 0.64
CA THR A 50 7.93 -9.02 1.55
C THR A 50 7.80 -8.49 2.99
N GLU A 51 8.79 -7.76 3.50
CA GLU A 51 8.75 -7.21 4.86
C GLU A 51 7.58 -6.26 5.08
N GLN A 52 7.28 -5.40 4.10
CA GLN A 52 6.12 -4.51 4.13
C GLN A 52 4.81 -5.31 4.10
N GLY A 53 4.73 -6.31 3.22
CA GLY A 53 3.60 -7.23 3.13
C GLY A 53 3.33 -7.97 4.44
N ASP A 54 4.38 -8.54 5.04
CA ASP A 54 4.32 -9.22 6.33
C ASP A 54 3.85 -8.27 7.45
N ALA A 55 4.34 -7.03 7.45
CA ALA A 55 3.93 -6.03 8.43
C ALA A 55 2.45 -5.67 8.31
N ILE A 56 1.95 -5.50 7.08
CA ILE A 56 0.53 -5.30 6.79
C ILE A 56 -0.29 -6.53 7.22
N GLY A 57 0.15 -7.74 6.86
CA GLY A 57 -0.48 -9.00 7.20
C GLY A 57 -0.66 -9.17 8.70
N ARG A 58 0.40 -8.93 9.49
CA ARG A 58 0.32 -8.97 10.96
C ARG A 58 -0.72 -8.04 11.55
N VAL A 59 -0.97 -6.88 10.96
CA VAL A 59 -2.01 -5.95 11.44
C VAL A 59 -3.41 -6.46 11.06
N ILE A 60 -3.57 -6.96 9.84
CA ILE A 60 -4.83 -7.56 9.35
C ILE A 60 -5.20 -8.78 10.19
N ASP A 61 -4.26 -9.69 10.44
CA ASP A 61 -4.49 -10.94 11.18
C ASP A 61 -4.88 -10.71 12.64
N ARG A 62 -4.44 -9.60 13.25
CA ARG A 62 -4.85 -9.21 14.61
C ARG A 62 -6.25 -8.64 14.67
N GLN A 63 -6.80 -8.17 13.56
CA GLN A 63 -8.11 -7.51 13.48
C GLN A 63 -8.88 -7.94 12.22
N PRO A 64 -9.10 -9.26 12.01
CA PRO A 64 -9.57 -9.79 10.73
C PRO A 64 -10.99 -9.31 10.40
N ILE A 65 -11.89 -9.29 11.40
CA ILE A 65 -13.26 -8.76 11.21
C ILE A 65 -13.21 -7.28 10.85
N ARG A 66 -12.39 -6.47 11.54
CA ARG A 66 -12.31 -5.02 11.27
C ARG A 66 -11.76 -4.73 9.88
N ALA A 67 -10.74 -5.49 9.46
CA ALA A 67 -10.15 -5.38 8.13
C ALA A 67 -11.18 -5.70 7.04
N LEU A 68 -11.99 -6.73 7.23
CA LEU A 68 -13.01 -7.14 6.25
C LEU A 68 -14.29 -6.29 6.29
N SER A 69 -14.63 -5.71 7.44
CA SER A 69 -15.89 -4.95 7.62
C SER A 69 -15.75 -3.46 7.32
N THR A 70 -14.58 -2.87 7.54
CA THR A 70 -14.38 -1.42 7.43
C THR A 70 -13.18 -1.08 6.57
N LYS A 71 -13.34 -0.09 5.68
CA LYS A 71 -12.23 0.41 4.88
C LYS A 71 -11.20 1.18 5.70
N ALA A 72 -11.58 1.79 6.82
CA ALA A 72 -10.71 2.70 7.58
C ALA A 72 -9.36 2.08 7.99
N LEU A 73 -9.34 0.83 8.47
CA LEU A 73 -8.09 0.15 8.82
C LEU A 73 -7.22 -0.08 7.58
N VAL A 74 -7.83 -0.60 6.52
CA VAL A 74 -7.16 -0.94 5.25
C VAL A 74 -6.63 0.31 4.55
N ASP A 75 -7.42 1.38 4.50
CA ASP A 75 -7.05 2.67 3.92
C ASP A 75 -5.90 3.31 4.71
N SER A 76 -5.91 3.21 6.03
CA SER A 76 -4.81 3.69 6.89
C SER A 76 -3.52 2.92 6.60
N LEU A 77 -3.58 1.59 6.46
CA LEU A 77 -2.43 0.77 6.07
C LEU A 77 -1.94 1.10 4.66
N ALA A 78 -2.86 1.20 3.70
CA ALA A 78 -2.57 1.57 2.32
C ALA A 78 -1.84 2.92 2.26
N GLN A 79 -2.30 3.92 3.01
CA GLN A 79 -1.65 5.23 3.09
C GLN A 79 -0.27 5.16 3.76
N ALA A 80 -0.17 4.47 4.90
CA ALA A 80 1.08 4.36 5.66
C ALA A 80 2.20 3.74 4.82
N TYR A 81 1.89 2.67 4.08
CA TYR A 81 2.86 1.94 3.27
C TYR A 81 2.96 2.44 1.82
N GLY A 82 2.06 3.31 1.35
CA GLY A 82 1.98 3.67 -0.07
C GLY A 82 1.60 2.48 -0.94
N ALA A 83 0.74 1.61 -0.41
CA ALA A 83 0.28 0.38 -1.03
C ALA A 83 -1.15 0.54 -1.55
N ARG A 84 -1.55 -0.30 -2.49
CA ARG A 84 -2.97 -0.52 -2.81
C ARG A 84 -3.37 -1.87 -2.23
N ILE A 85 -4.34 -1.86 -1.32
CA ILE A 85 -4.78 -3.04 -0.59
C ILE A 85 -6.24 -3.29 -0.92
N GLU A 86 -6.56 -4.51 -1.36
CA GLU A 86 -7.94 -4.93 -1.57
C GLU A 86 -8.15 -6.38 -1.12
N PHE A 87 -9.33 -6.66 -0.56
CA PHE A 87 -9.78 -8.04 -0.38
C PHE A 87 -10.45 -8.51 -1.66
N VAL A 88 -9.99 -9.64 -2.21
CA VAL A 88 -10.53 -10.24 -3.43
C VAL A 88 -11.15 -11.60 -3.08
N PRO A 89 -12.49 -11.69 -2.99
CA PRO A 89 -13.19 -12.96 -2.79
C PRO A 89 -12.91 -13.93 -3.93
N VAL A 90 -12.90 -15.24 -3.65
CA VAL A 90 -12.67 -16.30 -4.67
C VAL A 90 -13.57 -16.13 -5.90
N ALA A 91 -14.83 -15.74 -5.71
CA ALA A 91 -15.79 -15.52 -6.78
C ALA A 91 -15.37 -14.42 -7.79
N GLN A 92 -14.43 -13.54 -7.43
CA GLN A 92 -13.99 -12.42 -8.26
C GLN A 92 -12.66 -12.69 -8.98
N TRP A 93 -11.98 -13.80 -8.75
CA TRP A 93 -10.61 -14.02 -9.27
C TRP A 93 -10.51 -14.04 -10.80
N ASN A 94 -11.61 -14.34 -11.49
CA ASN A 94 -11.65 -14.38 -12.96
C ASN A 94 -12.02 -13.04 -13.60
N GLN A 95 -12.15 -11.95 -12.84
CA GLN A 95 -12.57 -10.66 -13.39
C GLN A 95 -11.54 -10.09 -14.39
N PRO A 96 -11.98 -9.38 -15.45
CA PRO A 96 -11.10 -8.82 -16.47
C PRO A 96 -10.07 -7.81 -15.94
N ARG A 97 -10.36 -7.18 -14.78
CA ARG A 97 -9.50 -6.16 -14.16
C ARG A 97 -8.13 -6.66 -13.70
N PHE A 98 -7.96 -7.98 -13.56
CA PHE A 98 -6.70 -8.59 -13.15
C PHE A 98 -5.87 -8.99 -14.38
N ASP A 99 -4.58 -8.69 -14.33
CA ASP A 99 -3.62 -9.13 -15.33
C ASP A 99 -3.42 -10.66 -15.31
N ALA A 100 -2.76 -11.19 -16.33
CA ALA A 100 -2.53 -12.63 -16.47
C ALA A 100 -1.74 -13.20 -15.28
N LYS A 101 -0.72 -12.47 -14.78
CA LYS A 101 0.14 -12.96 -13.71
C LYS A 101 -0.58 -13.01 -12.36
N THR A 102 -1.41 -12.01 -12.08
CA THR A 102 -2.28 -11.96 -10.91
C THR A 102 -3.26 -13.12 -10.94
N LYS A 103 -3.85 -13.43 -12.10
CA LYS A 103 -4.73 -14.59 -12.28
C LYS A 103 -4.00 -15.92 -12.09
N GLU A 104 -2.75 -16.05 -12.52
CA GLU A 104 -1.91 -17.23 -12.22
C GLU A 104 -1.69 -17.40 -10.71
N VAL A 105 -1.40 -16.31 -9.99
CA VAL A 105 -1.26 -16.34 -8.53
C VAL A 105 -2.56 -16.82 -7.88
N PHE A 106 -3.70 -16.24 -8.26
CA PHE A 106 -5.00 -16.66 -7.76
C PHE A 106 -5.29 -18.14 -8.08
N ALA A 107 -4.96 -18.60 -9.29
CA ALA A 107 -5.13 -20.00 -9.66
C ALA A 107 -4.27 -20.94 -8.79
N ALA A 108 -3.07 -20.53 -8.38
CA ALA A 108 -2.23 -21.31 -7.48
C ALA A 108 -2.85 -21.46 -6.08
N TYR A 109 -3.43 -20.38 -5.52
CA TYR A 109 -4.16 -20.47 -4.24
C TYR A 109 -5.39 -21.39 -4.34
N ARG A 110 -6.15 -21.30 -5.45
CA ARG A 110 -7.28 -22.21 -5.69
C ARG A 110 -6.81 -23.66 -5.75
N TYR A 111 -5.73 -23.92 -6.50
CA TYR A 111 -5.13 -25.24 -6.59
C TYR A 111 -4.71 -25.76 -5.21
N ASN A 112 -4.05 -24.94 -4.39
CA ASN A 112 -3.67 -25.33 -3.03
C ASN A 112 -4.91 -25.67 -2.19
N ALA A 113 -6.00 -24.91 -2.32
CA ALA A 113 -7.24 -25.17 -1.57
C ALA A 113 -7.89 -26.50 -2.00
N GLU A 114 -7.97 -26.74 -3.31
CA GLU A 114 -8.51 -27.98 -3.90
C GLU A 114 -7.68 -29.22 -3.51
N LYS A 115 -6.36 -29.05 -3.38
CA LYS A 115 -5.42 -30.11 -2.98
C LYS A 115 -5.17 -30.18 -1.48
N GLN A 116 -5.86 -29.37 -0.67
CA GLN A 116 -5.69 -29.30 0.78
C GLN A 116 -4.24 -29.02 1.20
N LEU A 117 -3.52 -28.27 0.37
CA LEU A 117 -2.17 -27.79 0.66
C LEU A 117 -2.23 -26.53 1.55
N PRO A 118 -1.16 -26.24 2.31
CA PRO A 118 -1.04 -25.02 3.09
C PRO A 118 -1.32 -23.77 2.25
N GLN A 119 -2.07 -22.84 2.83
CA GLN A 119 -2.28 -21.51 2.30
C GLN A 119 -1.28 -20.59 2.96
N GLU A 120 -0.26 -20.18 2.22
CA GLU A 120 0.83 -19.35 2.74
C GLU A 120 0.81 -17.97 2.10
N ASN A 121 1.40 -16.99 2.79
CA ASN A 121 1.62 -15.68 2.18
C ASN A 121 2.63 -15.83 1.04
N ASN A 122 2.47 -15.03 0.00
CA ASN A 122 3.34 -15.11 -1.17
C ASN A 122 3.64 -13.71 -1.70
N ILE A 123 4.80 -13.56 -2.34
CA ILE A 123 5.23 -12.35 -3.03
C ILE A 123 5.50 -12.68 -4.49
N GLN A 124 4.90 -11.93 -5.41
CA GLN A 124 5.18 -12.09 -6.83
C GLN A 124 5.33 -10.77 -7.54
N LYS A 125 6.28 -10.73 -8.46
CA LYS A 125 6.43 -9.61 -9.40
C LYS A 125 5.31 -9.70 -10.45
N ILE A 126 4.57 -8.61 -10.64
CA ILE A 126 3.46 -8.52 -11.60
C ILE A 126 3.64 -7.33 -12.56
N GLY A 127 2.76 -7.22 -13.56
CA GLY A 127 2.90 -6.24 -14.64
C GLY A 127 4.19 -6.43 -15.46
N ASP A 128 4.84 -5.33 -15.81
CA ASP A 128 6.18 -5.31 -16.42
C ASP A 128 7.32 -5.41 -15.38
N GLY A 129 6.97 -5.63 -14.12
CA GLY A 129 7.88 -5.57 -13.01
C GLY A 129 8.05 -4.20 -12.36
N SER A 130 7.07 -3.32 -12.54
CA SER A 130 6.87 -2.12 -11.75
C SER A 130 6.21 -2.38 -10.39
N GLU A 131 5.55 -3.53 -10.21
CA GLU A 131 4.72 -3.84 -9.03
C GLU A 131 4.97 -5.25 -8.48
N TRP A 132 4.83 -5.34 -7.15
CA TRP A 132 4.94 -6.55 -6.35
C TRP A 132 3.58 -6.80 -5.74
N LEU A 133 3.03 -7.97 -5.97
CA LEU A 133 1.79 -8.45 -5.39
C LEU A 133 2.15 -9.35 -4.20
N TYR A 134 1.90 -8.86 -3.00
CA TYR A 134 1.93 -9.66 -1.78
C TYR A 134 0.51 -10.14 -1.47
N THR A 135 0.33 -11.45 -1.28
CA THR A 135 -0.98 -12.06 -1.02
C THR A 135 -1.05 -12.66 0.36
N ILE A 136 -2.16 -12.43 1.06
CA ILE A 136 -2.47 -13.02 2.37
C ILE A 136 -3.77 -13.81 2.24
N PRO A 137 -3.76 -15.15 2.42
CA PRO A 137 -4.96 -15.95 2.31
C PRO A 137 -5.88 -15.72 3.51
N VAL A 138 -7.18 -15.60 3.23
CA VAL A 138 -8.22 -15.53 4.27
C VAL A 138 -9.02 -16.82 4.20
N VAL A 139 -8.83 -17.67 5.21
CA VAL A 139 -9.58 -18.92 5.37
C VAL A 139 -10.67 -18.74 6.40
N MET A 140 -11.74 -19.55 6.30
CA MET A 140 -12.85 -19.52 7.24
C MET A 140 -12.40 -19.97 8.63
N THR A 141 -12.77 -19.19 9.64
CA THR A 141 -12.50 -19.45 11.06
C THR A 141 -13.80 -19.35 11.87
N PRO A 142 -13.87 -19.94 13.09
CA PRO A 142 -15.04 -19.78 13.96
C PRO A 142 -15.40 -18.31 14.27
N GLU A 143 -14.39 -17.45 14.39
CA GLU A 143 -14.57 -16.00 14.58
C GLU A 143 -15.27 -15.38 13.37
N LEU A 144 -14.81 -15.68 12.15
CA LEU A 144 -15.42 -15.17 10.92
C LEU A 144 -16.84 -15.70 10.72
N THR A 145 -17.09 -16.99 10.98
CA THR A 145 -18.44 -17.56 10.97
C THR A 145 -19.37 -16.80 11.91
N THR A 146 -18.91 -16.51 13.13
CA THR A 146 -19.68 -15.75 14.11
C THR A 146 -19.98 -14.33 13.63
N ALA A 147 -18.99 -13.64 13.06
CA ALA A 147 -19.14 -12.29 12.52
C ALA A 147 -20.12 -12.24 11.33
N ILE A 148 -20.04 -13.22 10.41
CA ILE A 148 -20.97 -13.35 9.28
C ILE A 148 -22.39 -13.60 9.77
N ASN A 149 -22.59 -14.52 10.71
CA ASN A 149 -23.92 -14.81 11.28
C ASN A 149 -24.52 -13.61 12.01
N ARG A 150 -23.67 -12.75 12.60
CA ARG A 150 -24.05 -11.46 13.21
C ARG A 150 -24.23 -10.34 12.19
N LYS A 151 -24.13 -10.62 10.88
CA LYS A 151 -24.25 -9.66 9.77
C LYS A 151 -23.20 -8.53 9.78
N GLN A 152 -22.04 -8.76 10.43
CA GLN A 152 -20.93 -7.79 10.43
C GLN A 152 -20.15 -7.80 9.11
N LEU A 153 -20.26 -8.88 8.34
CA LEU A 153 -19.59 -9.10 7.05
C LEU A 153 -20.62 -9.49 5.98
N PRO A 154 -21.54 -8.59 5.60
CA PRO A 154 -22.71 -8.94 4.79
C PRO A 154 -22.39 -9.37 3.35
N THR A 155 -21.18 -9.10 2.87
CA THR A 155 -20.70 -9.49 1.54
C THR A 155 -20.09 -10.88 1.50
N LEU A 156 -19.92 -11.53 2.65
CA LEU A 156 -19.37 -12.88 2.79
C LEU A 156 -20.44 -13.86 3.22
N GLN A 157 -20.29 -15.10 2.79
CA GLN A 157 -21.17 -16.20 3.18
C GLN A 157 -20.39 -17.19 4.06
N PRO A 158 -21.06 -17.86 5.01
CA PRO A 158 -20.44 -18.94 5.77
C PRO A 158 -20.00 -20.06 4.83
N GLN A 159 -18.82 -20.60 5.09
CA GLN A 159 -18.23 -21.72 4.36
C GLN A 159 -17.76 -22.76 5.37
N LYS A 160 -17.24 -23.90 4.91
CA LYS A 160 -16.66 -24.89 5.84
C LYS A 160 -15.41 -24.29 6.51
N GLU A 161 -15.12 -24.72 7.74
CA GLU A 161 -13.91 -24.28 8.42
C GLU A 161 -12.67 -24.59 7.57
N LYS A 162 -11.69 -23.67 7.57
CA LYS A 162 -10.47 -23.70 6.76
C LYS A 162 -10.69 -23.54 5.25
N GLU A 163 -11.93 -23.36 4.79
CA GLU A 163 -12.20 -23.07 3.39
C GLU A 163 -11.69 -21.67 3.01
N LEU A 164 -11.07 -21.56 1.84
CA LEU A 164 -10.51 -20.30 1.36
C LEU A 164 -11.63 -19.34 0.92
N LEU A 165 -11.69 -18.17 1.54
CA LEU A 165 -12.71 -17.14 1.25
C LEU A 165 -12.23 -16.16 0.17
N GLY A 166 -10.93 -15.91 0.14
CA GLY A 166 -10.31 -14.95 -0.75
C GLY A 166 -8.90 -14.63 -0.31
N LEU A 167 -8.31 -13.62 -0.96
CA LEU A 167 -6.98 -13.10 -0.62
C LEU A 167 -7.08 -11.62 -0.32
N TRP A 168 -6.29 -11.14 0.64
CA TRP A 168 -5.83 -9.75 0.56
C TRP A 168 -4.75 -9.65 -0.50
N ALA A 169 -4.98 -8.82 -1.51
CA ALA A 169 -4.01 -8.45 -2.52
C ALA A 169 -3.40 -7.09 -2.14
N VAL A 170 -2.12 -7.11 -1.78
CA VAL A 170 -1.34 -5.93 -1.40
C VAL A 170 -0.39 -5.62 -2.55
N HIS A 171 -0.74 -4.61 -3.33
CA HIS A 171 0.07 -4.12 -4.45
C HIS A 171 1.05 -3.07 -3.97
N LEU A 172 2.34 -3.36 -4.14
CA LEU A 172 3.46 -2.53 -3.72
C LEU A 172 4.22 -2.08 -4.97
N SER A 173 4.23 -0.77 -5.22
CA SER A 173 4.97 -0.25 -6.36
C SER A 173 6.47 -0.18 -6.04
N ARG A 174 7.31 -0.57 -6.99
CA ARG A 174 8.76 -0.42 -6.89
C ARG A 174 9.14 1.02 -6.60
N LYS A 175 8.46 1.98 -7.22
CA LYS A 175 8.68 3.41 -7.02
C LYS A 175 8.48 3.81 -5.56
N GLU A 176 7.37 3.43 -4.94
CA GLU A 176 7.09 3.78 -3.54
C GLU A 176 8.03 3.07 -2.57
N ILE A 177 8.34 1.79 -2.81
CA ILE A 177 9.34 1.06 -2.02
C ILE A 177 10.66 1.83 -2.05
N VAL A 178 11.19 2.11 -3.25
CA VAL A 178 12.49 2.78 -3.40
C VAL A 178 12.49 4.19 -2.82
N ARG A 179 11.41 4.95 -2.99
CA ARG A 179 11.28 6.30 -2.42
C ARG A 179 11.42 6.29 -0.90
N ARG A 180 10.92 5.23 -0.24
CA ARG A 180 10.86 5.13 1.23
C ARG A 180 12.08 4.47 1.87
N ILE A 181 13.00 3.90 1.09
CA ILE A 181 14.27 3.37 1.61
C ILE A 181 15.14 4.51 2.16
N ASP A 182 15.68 4.36 3.37
CA ASP A 182 16.78 5.20 3.84
C ASP A 182 18.06 4.81 3.09
N PRO A 183 18.72 5.70 2.33
CA PRO A 183 19.96 5.39 1.63
C PRO A 183 21.05 4.76 2.52
N LYS A 184 21.05 5.08 3.83
CA LYS A 184 22.03 4.55 4.78
C LYS A 184 21.88 3.06 5.06
N THR A 185 20.69 2.48 4.81
CA THR A 185 20.48 1.03 4.99
C THR A 185 21.01 0.24 3.80
N LEU A 186 21.12 0.87 2.62
CA LEU A 186 21.65 0.24 1.40
C LEU A 186 23.17 0.05 1.44
N GLU A 187 23.92 0.98 2.04
CA GLU A 187 25.40 0.94 2.07
C GLU A 187 25.98 -0.11 3.02
N LYS A 188 25.22 -0.55 4.03
CA LYS A 188 25.73 -1.44 5.08
C LYS A 188 25.64 -2.93 4.77
N GLY A 189 25.19 -3.32 3.57
CA GLY A 189 24.93 -4.73 3.25
C GLY A 189 23.93 -5.41 4.19
N LYS A 190 23.13 -4.63 4.93
CA LYS A 190 22.11 -5.10 5.86
C LYS A 190 20.74 -4.91 5.20
N LEU A 191 20.38 -5.87 4.38
CA LEU A 191 19.01 -6.22 4.04
C LEU A 191 18.89 -7.73 4.28
#